data_AF-K1XV14-F1
#
_entry.id   AF-K1XV14-F1
#
_cell.length_a   1.000
_cell.length_b   1.000
_cell.length_c   1.000
_cell.angle_alpha   90.00
_cell.angle_beta   90.00
_cell.angle_gamma   90.00
#
_symmetry.space_group_name_H-M   'P 1'
#
loop_
_entity.id
_entity.type
_entity.pdbx_description
1 polymer ?
#
loop_
_entity_poly.entity_id
_entity_poly.type
_entity_poly.pdbx_seq_one_letter_code
_entity_poly.pdbx_strand_id
1 'polypeptide(L)'
;MDIFLIYLFDRFIYRISHFMRHWYVDSFVHYSRFVIARLEDMDQTIALKVTWRNIFQPLYQERNVAGYLLGFIFRSIRLVMGGVIYTVVIIIAAALFLVWAGIIPYILLKIAGQTPAGLIYKSTL
;
A
#
# COMPACT_ATOMS: atom_id res chain seq x y z
N MET A 1 39.06 -7.79 27.77
CA MET A 1 37.59 -7.78 27.95
C MET A 1 36.93 -6.73 27.06
N ASP A 2 37.60 -5.59 26.81
CA ASP A 2 37.05 -4.46 26.05
C ASP A 2 36.79 -4.79 24.56
N ILE A 3 37.73 -5.47 23.89
CA ILE A 3 37.59 -5.82 22.46
C ILE A 3 36.41 -6.78 22.23
N PHE A 4 36.18 -7.71 23.16
CA PHE A 4 35.07 -8.66 23.09
C PHE A 4 33.71 -7.97 23.24
N LEU A 5 33.60 -7.03 24.18
CA LEU A 5 32.38 -6.23 24.37
C LEU A 5 32.09 -5.34 23.16
N ILE A 6 33.12 -4.69 22.60
CA ILE A 6 32.99 -3.87 21.38
C ILE A 6 32.50 -4.73 20.20
N TYR A 7 33.08 -5.92 20.01
CA TYR A 7 32.66 -6.82 18.94
C TYR A 7 31.22 -7.31 19.10
N LEU A 8 30.81 -7.69 20.32
CA LEU A 8 29.43 -8.07 20.59
C LEU A 8 28.46 -6.94 20.32
N PHE A 9 28.82 -5.71 20.72
CA PHE A 9 27.99 -4.53 20.51
C PHE A 9 27.84 -4.22 19.01
N ASP A 10 28.94 -4.21 18.26
CA ASP A 10 28.93 -3.99 16.81
C ASP A 10 28.05 -5.05 16.10
N ARG A 11 28.22 -6.33 16.46
CA ARG A 11 27.42 -7.44 15.93
C ARG A 11 25.93 -7.28 16.24
N PHE A 12 25.61 -6.79 17.43
CA PHE A 12 24.23 -6.57 17.88
C PHE A 12 23.57 -5.44 17.07
N ILE A 13 24.24 -4.29 16.94
CA ILE A 13 23.75 -3.16 16.15
C ILE A 13 23.59 -3.54 14.68
N TYR A 14 24.59 -4.20 14.10
CA TYR A 14 24.52 -4.70 12.72
C TYR A 14 23.28 -5.57 12.49
N ARG A 15 22.99 -6.49 13.43
CA ARG A 15 21.85 -7.39 13.32
C ARG A 15 20.51 -6.65 13.47
N ILE A 16 20.42 -5.65 14.34
CA ILE A 16 19.22 -4.79 14.47
C ILE A 16 19.01 -3.98 13.20
N SER A 17 20.05 -3.31 12.69
CA SER A 17 19.95 -2.52 11.47
C SER A 17 19.56 -3.38 10.27
N HIS A 18 20.12 -4.58 10.15
CA HIS A 18 19.73 -5.54 9.12
C HIS A 18 18.27 -5.98 9.27
N PHE A 19 17.82 -6.26 10.49
CA PHE A 19 16.43 -6.60 10.76
C PHE A 19 15.47 -5.45 10.41
N MET A 20 15.79 -4.21 10.79
CA MET A 20 15.00 -3.03 10.42
C MET A 20 14.92 -2.86 8.90
N ARG A 21 16.06 -2.99 8.19
CA ARG A 21 16.08 -2.92 6.74
C ARG A 21 15.20 -3.99 6.11
N HIS A 22 15.29 -5.23 6.58
CA HIS A 22 14.50 -6.33 6.05
C HIS A 22 13.00 -6.16 6.31
N TRP A 23 12.65 -5.70 7.52
CA TRP A 23 11.28 -5.44 7.89
C TRP A 23 10.68 -4.31 7.05
N TYR A 24 11.34 -3.16 6.93
CA TYR A 24 10.73 -2.02 6.23
C TYR A 24 10.93 -2.05 4.73
N VAL A 25 12.15 -2.30 4.26
CA VAL A 25 12.51 -2.14 2.84
C VAL A 25 12.18 -3.41 2.07
N ASP A 26 12.71 -4.56 2.49
CA ASP A 26 12.58 -5.78 1.70
C ASP A 26 11.11 -6.25 1.66
N SER A 27 10.41 -6.12 2.79
CA SER A 27 8.98 -6.47 2.86
C SER A 27 8.11 -5.48 2.09
N PHE A 28 8.44 -4.18 2.05
CA PHE A 28 7.75 -3.22 1.18
C PHE A 28 7.94 -3.56 -0.29
N VAL A 29 9.15 -3.93 -0.71
CA VAL A 29 9.42 -4.34 -2.09
C VAL A 29 8.64 -5.60 -2.44
N HIS A 30 8.58 -6.59 -1.54
CA HIS A 30 7.83 -7.82 -1.78
C HIS A 30 6.32 -7.55 -1.84
N TYR A 31 5.79 -6.78 -0.90
CA TYR A 31 4.38 -6.44 -0.81
C TYR A 31 3.92 -5.58 -2.00
N SER A 32 4.69 -4.55 -2.38
CA SER A 32 4.37 -3.71 -3.53
C SER A 32 4.34 -4.51 -4.83
N ARG A 33 5.25 -5.46 -5.04
CA ARG A 33 5.21 -6.38 -6.20
C ARG A 33 3.93 -7.21 -6.20
N PHE A 34 3.52 -7.75 -5.05
CA PHE A 34 2.26 -8.49 -4.93
C PHE A 34 1.04 -7.62 -5.25
N VAL A 35 0.99 -6.39 -4.71
CA VAL A 35 -0.10 -5.44 -4.99
C VAL A 35 -0.14 -5.06 -6.47
N ILE A 36 1.01 -4.73 -7.07
CA ILE A 36 1.11 -4.39 -8.49
C ILE A 36 0.64 -5.55 -9.36
N ALA A 37 1.08 -6.78 -9.08
CA ALA A 37 0.64 -7.96 -9.82
C ALA A 37 -0.88 -8.16 -9.71
N ARG A 38 -1.47 -7.90 -8.52
CA ARG A 38 -2.93 -7.97 -8.34
C ARG A 38 -3.66 -6.89 -9.13
N LEU A 39 -3.13 -5.67 -9.16
CA LEU A 39 -3.69 -4.57 -9.95
C LEU A 39 -3.58 -4.85 -11.46
N GLU A 40 -2.50 -5.47 -11.91
CA GLU A 40 -2.31 -5.85 -13.31
C GLU A 40 -3.33 -6.91 -13.75
N ASP A 41 -3.60 -7.92 -12.91
CA ASP A 41 -4.67 -8.90 -13.16
C ASP A 41 -6.06 -8.25 -13.23
N MET A 42 -6.30 -7.23 -12.40
CA MET A 42 -7.52 -6.43 -12.47
C MET A 42 -7.62 -5.62 -13.77
N ASP A 43 -6.51 -5.17 -14.35
CA ASP A 43 -6.52 -4.40 -15.61
C ASP A 43 -6.92 -5.27 -16.79
N GLN A 44 -6.56 -6.56 -16.76
CA GLN A 44 -7.01 -7.51 -17.78
C GLN A 44 -8.53 -7.65 -17.81
N THR A 45 -9.19 -7.52 -16.65
CA THR A 45 -10.66 -7.65 -16.54
C THR A 45 -11.40 -6.34 -16.81
N ILE A 46 -10.89 -5.21 -16.29
CA ILE A 46 -11.57 -3.92 -16.37
C ILE A 46 -11.21 -3.19 -17.69
N ALA A 47 -10.05 -3.51 -18.27
CA ALA A 47 -9.53 -2.95 -19.52
C ALA A 47 -9.60 -1.41 -19.55
N LEU A 48 -9.17 -0.76 -18.47
CA LEU A 48 -9.25 0.70 -18.32
C LEU A 48 -8.48 1.41 -19.43
N LYS A 49 -7.28 0.91 -19.73
CA LYS A 49 -6.40 1.45 -20.79
C LYS A 49 -7.07 1.40 -22.17
N VAL A 50 -7.75 0.30 -22.49
CA VAL A 50 -8.46 0.13 -23.78
C VAL A 50 -9.71 1.02 -23.82
N THR A 51 -10.45 1.08 -22.72
CA THR A 51 -11.67 1.90 -22.60
C THR A 51 -11.38 3.38 -22.73
N TRP A 52 -10.27 3.86 -22.13
CA TRP A 52 -9.80 5.25 -22.26
C TRP A 52 -9.47 5.61 -23.71
N ARG A 53 -8.71 4.74 -24.41
CA ARG A 53 -8.32 4.98 -25.80
C ARG A 53 -9.52 5.01 -26.75
N ASN A 54 -10.56 4.25 -26.44
CA ASN A 54 -11.76 4.18 -27.26
C ASN A 54 -12.90 5.04 -26.73
N ILE A 55 -12.70 5.99 -25.82
CA ILE A 55 -13.82 6.69 -25.16
C ILE A 55 -14.74 7.43 -26.15
N PHE A 56 -14.19 7.89 -27.28
CA PHE A 56 -14.91 8.61 -28.33
C PHE A 56 -15.35 7.73 -29.51
N GLN A 57 -15.14 6.41 -29.49
CA GLN A 57 -15.68 5.55 -30.54
C GLN A 57 -17.17 5.26 -30.28
N PRO A 58 -18.05 5.32 -31.30
CA PRO A 58 -19.45 4.98 -31.11
C PRO A 58 -19.60 3.48 -30.77
N LEU A 59 -20.53 3.15 -29.86
CA LEU A 59 -20.74 1.79 -29.38
C LEU A 59 -21.55 0.94 -30.36
N TYR A 60 -22.46 1.59 -31.08
CA TYR A 60 -23.18 1.05 -32.23
C TYR A 60 -22.68 1.80 -33.45
N GLN A 61 -22.44 1.12 -34.57
CA GLN A 61 -21.91 1.72 -35.81
C GLN A 61 -22.80 2.82 -36.42
N GLU A 62 -23.90 3.18 -35.75
CA GLU A 62 -24.75 4.31 -36.07
C GLU A 62 -24.02 5.64 -35.80
N ARG A 63 -23.66 6.35 -36.87
CA ARG A 63 -23.04 7.67 -36.83
C ARG A 63 -24.06 8.79 -36.58
N ASN A 64 -24.91 8.62 -35.56
CA ASN A 64 -25.85 9.65 -35.14
C ASN A 64 -25.40 10.30 -33.82
N VAL A 65 -25.75 11.58 -33.61
CA VAL A 65 -25.28 12.38 -32.45
C VAL A 65 -25.68 11.73 -31.11
N ALA A 66 -26.88 11.16 -31.06
CA ALA A 66 -27.38 10.43 -29.89
C ALA A 66 -26.56 9.16 -29.57
N GLY A 67 -26.11 8.44 -30.59
CA GLY A 67 -25.29 7.22 -30.42
C GLY A 67 -23.89 7.52 -29.87
N TYR A 68 -23.29 8.64 -30.28
CA TYR A 68 -22.04 9.13 -29.71
C TYR A 68 -22.19 9.56 -28.24
N LEU A 69 -23.26 10.28 -27.91
CA LEU A 69 -23.50 10.77 -26.55
C LEU A 69 -23.74 9.61 -25.56
N LEU A 70 -24.59 8.64 -25.94
CA LEU A 70 -24.87 7.47 -25.12
C LEU A 70 -23.63 6.58 -24.96
N GLY A 71 -22.89 6.33 -26.05
CA GLY A 71 -21.65 5.54 -26.01
C GLY A 71 -20.60 6.16 -25.08
N PHE A 72 -20.45 7.49 -25.12
CA PHE A 72 -19.56 8.22 -24.23
C PHE A 72 -19.97 8.09 -22.76
N ILE A 73 -21.26 8.24 -22.43
CA ILE A 73 -21.76 8.12 -21.05
C ILE A 73 -21.48 6.72 -20.49
N PHE A 74 -21.84 5.65 -21.21
CA PHE A 74 -21.60 4.28 -20.73
C PHE A 74 -20.11 3.96 -20.54
N ARG A 75 -19.24 4.40 -21.45
CA ARG A 75 -17.79 4.20 -21.33
C ARG A 75 -17.19 5.04 -20.21
N SER A 76 -17.68 6.26 -20.00
CA SER A 76 -17.26 7.13 -18.90
C SER A 76 -17.67 6.55 -17.54
N ILE A 77 -18.89 6.02 -17.42
CA ILE A 77 -19.34 5.33 -16.20
C ILE A 77 -18.45 4.12 -15.91
N ARG A 78 -18.16 3.28 -16.91
CA ARG A 78 -17.25 2.13 -16.75
C ARG A 78 -15.86 2.58 -16.31
N LEU A 79 -15.32 3.63 -16.92
CA LEU A 79 -14.01 4.18 -16.57
C LEU A 79 -13.97 4.71 -15.13
N VAL A 80 -14.99 5.49 -14.73
CA VAL A 80 -15.10 6.04 -13.37
C VAL A 80 -15.25 4.92 -12.36
N MET A 81 -16.15 3.96 -12.59
CA MET A 81 -16.31 2.82 -11.68
C MET A 81 -15.02 2.01 -11.54
N GLY A 82 -14.34 1.72 -12.66
CA GLY A 82 -13.05 1.05 -12.62
C GLY A 82 -12.03 1.86 -11.82
N GLY A 83 -11.88 3.16 -12.09
CA GLY A 83 -10.97 4.04 -11.35
C GLY A 83 -11.24 4.07 -9.83
N VAL A 84 -12.52 4.09 -9.43
CA VAL A 84 -12.92 4.00 -8.02
C VAL A 84 -12.50 2.66 -7.42
N ILE A 85 -12.75 1.54 -8.09
CA ILE A 85 -12.36 0.20 -7.62
C ILE A 85 -10.83 0.13 -7.41
N TYR A 86 -10.05 0.60 -8.37
CA TYR A 86 -8.59 0.67 -8.24
C TYR A 86 -8.15 1.48 -7.04
N THR A 87 -8.74 2.66 -6.87
CA THR A 87 -8.42 3.56 -5.76
C THR A 87 -8.72 2.90 -4.41
N VAL A 88 -9.88 2.26 -4.28
CA VAL A 88 -10.27 1.53 -3.07
C VAL A 88 -9.29 0.40 -2.77
N VAL A 89 -8.92 -0.41 -3.76
CA VAL A 89 -7.95 -1.51 -3.58
C VAL A 89 -6.59 -0.98 -3.15
N ILE A 90 -6.09 0.10 -3.75
CA ILE A 90 -4.82 0.73 -3.37
C ILE A 90 -4.88 1.26 -1.93
N ILE A 91 -5.98 1.91 -1.54
CA ILE A 91 -6.17 2.42 -0.18
C ILE A 91 -6.15 1.27 0.83
N ILE A 92 -6.89 0.19 0.56
CA ILE A 92 -6.93 -0.98 1.44
C ILE A 92 -5.54 -1.61 1.54
N ALA A 93 -4.84 -1.78 0.42
CA ALA A 93 -3.49 -2.32 0.41
C ALA A 93 -2.51 -1.45 1.20
N ALA A 94 -2.58 -0.12 1.01
CA ALA A 94 -1.77 0.83 1.76
C ALA A 94 -2.06 0.78 3.27
N ALA A 95 -3.33 0.72 3.66
CA ALA A 95 -3.75 0.61 5.06
C ALA A 95 -3.23 -0.69 5.71
N LEU A 96 -3.35 -1.83 5.03
CA LEU A 96 -2.81 -3.10 5.50
C LEU A 96 -1.30 -3.05 5.69
N PHE A 97 -0.58 -2.45 4.74
CA PHE A 97 0.86 -2.27 4.85
C PHE A 97 1.23 -1.36 6.02
N LEU A 98 0.53 -0.24 6.21
CA LEU A 98 0.78 0.69 7.32
C LEU A 98 0.53 0.04 8.68
N VAL A 99 -0.53 -0.76 8.81
CA VAL A 99 -0.80 -1.55 10.02
C VAL A 99 0.35 -2.51 10.29
N TRP A 100 0.80 -3.24 9.26
CA TRP A 100 1.90 -4.18 9.39
C TRP A 100 3.25 -3.49 9.74
N ALA A 101 3.57 -2.39 9.07
CA ALA A 101 4.76 -1.59 9.34
C ALA A 101 4.74 -0.96 10.75
N GLY A 102 3.53 -0.66 11.26
CA GLY A 102 3.28 -0.11 12.58
C GLY A 102 3.47 -1.09 13.75
N ILE A 103 3.61 -2.40 13.49
CA ILE A 103 3.75 -3.42 14.55
C ILE A 103 4.98 -3.15 15.43
N ILE A 104 6.16 -2.94 14.83
CA ILE A 104 7.39 -2.69 15.57
C ILE A 104 7.32 -1.42 16.44
N PRO A 105 6.98 -0.23 15.90
CA PRO A 105 6.89 0.98 16.73
C PRO A 105 5.82 0.85 17.81
N TYR A 106 4.69 0.18 17.52
CA TYR A 106 3.66 -0.10 18.53
C TYR A 106 4.21 -0.94 19.69
N ILE A 107 4.94 -2.02 19.39
CA ILE A 107 5.57 -2.86 20.41
C ILE A 107 6.58 -2.05 21.23
N LEU A 108 7.42 -1.24 20.59
CA LEU A 108 8.41 -0.39 21.26
C LEU A 108 7.75 0.62 22.20
N LEU A 109 6.68 1.29 21.76
CA LEU A 109 5.91 2.22 22.59
C LEU A 109 5.25 1.51 23.78
N LYS A 110 4.70 0.32 23.56
CA LYS A 110 4.07 -0.47 24.62
C LYS A 110 5.08 -0.89 25.69
N ILE A 111 6.27 -1.33 25.28
CA ILE A 111 7.36 -1.68 26.22
C ILE A 111 7.83 -0.43 26.97
N ALA A 112 8.02 0.69 26.27
CA ALA A 112 8.44 1.95 26.88
C ALA A 112 7.43 2.45 27.93
N GLY A 113 6.12 2.35 27.65
CA GLY A 113 5.06 2.74 28.58
C GLY A 113 4.90 1.84 29.81
N GLN A 114 5.43 0.61 29.76
CA GLN A 114 5.42 -0.34 30.88
C GLN A 114 6.63 -0.18 31.82
N THR A 115 7.56 0.71 31.50
CA THR A 115 8.69 1.03 32.40
C THR A 115 8.19 1.71 33.68
N PRO A 116 8.88 1.56 34.83
CA PRO A 116 8.50 2.22 36.08
C PRO A 116 8.34 3.74 35.90
N ALA A 117 9.18 4.36 35.06
CA ALA A 117 9.08 5.77 34.71
C ALA A 117 7.80 6.12 33.92
N GLY A 118 7.36 5.26 32.99
CA GLY A 118 6.11 5.43 32.23
C GLY A 118 4.86 5.27 33.09
N LEU A 119 4.89 4.39 34.09
CA LEU A 119 3.81 4.21 35.07
C LEU A 119 3.69 5.41 36.03
N ILE A 120 4.82 5.99 36.47
CA ILE A 120 4.84 7.21 37.30
C ILE A 120 4.24 8.40 36.52
N TYR A 121 4.59 8.57 35.24
CA TYR A 121 4.00 9.64 34.42
C TYR A 121 2.47 9.50 34.28
N LYS A 122 1.96 8.27 34.16
CA LYS A 122 0.53 7.99 34.02
C LYS A 122 -0.26 8.13 35.33
N SER A 123 0.38 8.06 36.50
CA SER A 123 -0.29 8.22 37.80
C SER A 123 -0.31 9.67 38.31
N THR A 124 0.38 10.58 37.64
CA THR A 124 0.51 12.00 38.04
C THR A 124 -0.42 12.93 37.24
N LEU A 125 -1.11 12.39 36.23
CA LEU A 125 -2.17 13.01 35.43
C LEU A 125 -3.53 12.46 35.88
#